data_AF-A4A4T2-F1
#
_entry.id   AF-A4A4T2-F1
#
_cell.length_a   1.000
_cell.length_b   1.000
_cell.length_c   1.000
_cell.angle_alpha   90.00
_cell.angle_beta   90.00
_cell.angle_gamma   90.00
#
_symmetry.space_group_name_H-M   'P 1'
#
loop_
_entity.id
_entity.type
_entity.pdbx_description
1 polymer ?
#
loop_
_entity_poly.entity_id
_entity_poly.type
_entity_poly.pdbx_seq_one_letter_code
_entity_poly.pdbx_strand_id
1 'polypeptide(L)'
;MNALRLLFASLMFVSCCTTGADEPSDREILELEARGFMDRYLAVYNRRFGHPERGAKFREELGELVTMPLMIAPPMTKPRVPASVSAFTKNFEAFVNMLDSKKVMRLEWQRVQLQILTPNKILANNVGHGLNAAGEVVYETVSLYLLVRDEGDWKIALFSPYDVKNS
;
A
#
# COMPACT_ATOMS: atom_id res chain seq x y z
N MET A 1 -64.47 40.84 -10.78
CA MET A 1 -63.05 41.23 -10.92
C MET A 1 -62.34 40.75 -9.66
N ASN A 2 -61.94 39.48 -9.54
CA ASN A 2 -60.77 38.81 -10.16
C ASN A 2 -59.46 39.59 -9.99
N ALA A 3 -58.81 39.41 -8.84
CA ALA A 3 -57.37 39.27 -8.68
C ALA A 3 -57.11 38.83 -7.23
N LEU A 4 -56.84 37.53 -7.01
CA LEU A 4 -55.48 37.02 -6.76
C LEU A 4 -55.21 36.96 -5.24
N ARG A 5 -55.82 36.06 -4.45
CA ARG A 5 -55.53 34.61 -4.39
C ARG A 5 -54.10 34.29 -4.82
N LEU A 6 -53.13 34.36 -3.91
CA LEU A 6 -51.90 33.54 -3.88
C LEU A 6 -50.95 34.08 -2.79
N LEU A 7 -51.21 33.72 -1.53
CA LEU A 7 -50.27 33.91 -0.42
C LEU A 7 -50.43 32.75 0.58
N PHE A 8 -50.44 31.53 0.04
CA PHE A 8 -50.53 30.28 0.79
C PHE A 8 -49.87 29.17 -0.05
N ALA A 9 -48.55 29.21 -0.24
CA ALA A 9 -47.74 28.07 -0.68
C ALA A 9 -46.25 28.48 -0.76
N SER A 10 -45.63 28.75 0.38
CA SER A 10 -44.16 28.84 0.45
C SER A 10 -43.61 28.12 1.68
N LEU A 11 -44.32 27.07 2.12
CA LEU A 11 -43.73 25.94 2.86
C LEU A 11 -43.53 24.78 1.87
N MET A 12 -42.77 25.04 0.80
CA MET A 12 -42.24 23.96 -0.04
C MET A 12 -41.00 23.43 0.69
N PHE A 13 -41.22 22.39 1.48
CA PHE A 13 -40.34 21.23 1.63
C PHE A 13 -38.90 21.47 1.13
N VAL A 14 -38.09 22.17 1.93
CA VAL A 14 -36.66 21.81 2.03
C VAL A 14 -36.64 20.56 2.91
N SER A 15 -37.22 19.47 2.38
CA SER A 15 -36.85 18.14 2.84
C SER A 15 -35.44 18.00 2.36
N CYS A 16 -34.50 18.23 3.27
CA CYS A 16 -33.12 17.80 3.11
C CYS A 16 -33.18 16.44 2.42
N CYS A 17 -32.74 16.38 1.18
CA CYS A 17 -32.01 15.23 0.71
C CYS A 17 -30.80 15.15 1.65
N THR A 18 -31.00 14.59 2.84
CA THR A 18 -29.95 13.82 3.48
C THR A 18 -29.71 12.70 2.48
N THR A 19 -28.85 12.96 1.50
CA THR A 19 -27.98 11.92 0.99
C THR A 19 -27.34 11.32 2.23
N GLY A 20 -27.97 10.29 2.79
CA GLY A 20 -27.29 9.38 3.68
C GLY A 20 -26.14 8.88 2.83
N ALA A 21 -24.95 9.43 3.07
CA ALA A 21 -23.75 8.76 2.61
C ALA A 21 -23.84 7.40 3.28
N ASP A 22 -24.12 6.36 2.50
CA ASP A 22 -24.14 5.00 3.01
C ASP A 22 -22.83 4.80 3.77
N GLU A 23 -22.93 4.39 5.04
CA GLU A 23 -21.73 4.09 5.81
C GLU A 23 -20.95 3.01 5.04
N PRO A 24 -19.63 3.17 4.86
CA PRO A 24 -18.84 2.20 4.14
C PRO A 24 -18.98 0.85 4.84
N SER A 25 -19.21 -0.19 4.05
CA SER A 25 -19.25 -1.57 4.55
C SER A 25 -17.93 -1.93 5.25
N ASP A 26 -17.98 -2.88 6.18
CA ASP A 26 -16.76 -3.43 6.83
C ASP A 26 -15.69 -3.82 5.80
N ARG A 27 -16.13 -4.33 4.64
CA ARG A 27 -15.25 -4.68 3.54
C ARG A 27 -14.53 -3.44 2.97
N GLU A 28 -15.26 -2.36 2.69
CA GLU A 28 -14.69 -1.11 2.16
C GLU A 28 -13.73 -0.46 3.16
N ILE A 29 -14.05 -0.51 4.46
CA ILE A 29 -13.17 -0.04 5.53
C ILE A 29 -11.85 -0.82 5.50
N LEU A 30 -11.93 -2.16 5.46
CA LEU A 30 -10.73 -3.01 5.41
C LEU A 30 -9.90 -2.79 4.15
N GLU A 31 -10.54 -2.60 2.99
CA GLU A 31 -9.84 -2.28 1.75
C GLU A 31 -9.14 -0.91 1.84
N LEU A 32 -9.79 0.10 2.40
CA LEU A 32 -9.22 1.44 2.57
C LEU A 32 -8.02 1.42 3.52
N GLU A 33 -8.14 0.76 4.67
CA GLU A 33 -7.03 0.61 5.63
C GLU A 33 -5.82 -0.11 5.00
N ALA A 34 -6.07 -1.20 4.27
CA ALA A 34 -5.03 -1.97 3.62
C ALA A 34 -4.35 -1.18 2.48
N ARG A 35 -5.10 -0.40 1.70
CA ARG A 35 -4.51 0.54 0.72
C ARG A 35 -3.63 1.57 1.42
N GLY A 36 -4.14 2.18 2.49
CA GLY A 36 -3.38 3.11 3.31
C GLY A 36 -2.10 2.48 3.88
N PHE A 37 -2.13 1.20 4.27
CA PHE A 37 -0.94 0.46 4.68
C PHE A 37 0.06 0.30 3.52
N MET A 38 -0.40 -0.12 2.33
CA MET A 38 0.47 -0.29 1.16
C MET A 38 1.11 1.04 0.70
N ASP A 39 0.39 2.15 0.82
CA ASP A 39 0.92 3.49 0.52
C ASP A 39 1.98 3.92 1.53
N ARG A 40 1.74 3.68 2.84
CA ARG A 40 2.76 3.92 3.88
C ARG A 40 4.00 3.07 3.65
N TYR A 41 3.83 1.80 3.29
CA TYR A 41 4.92 0.89 2.96
C TYR A 41 5.78 1.42 1.80
N LEU A 42 5.15 1.83 0.70
CA LEU A 42 5.86 2.42 -0.43
C LEU A 42 6.57 3.74 -0.07
N ALA A 43 5.93 4.56 0.76
CA ALA A 43 6.49 5.83 1.21
C ALA A 43 7.80 5.67 1.99
N VAL A 44 7.97 4.57 2.75
CA VAL A 44 9.25 4.24 3.43
C VAL A 44 10.39 4.11 2.42
N TYR A 45 10.18 3.42 1.30
CA TYR A 45 11.18 3.34 0.23
C TYR A 45 11.44 4.70 -0.41
N ASN A 46 10.37 5.44 -0.73
CA ASN A 46 10.49 6.72 -1.40
C ASN A 46 11.22 7.78 -0.59
N ARG A 47 11.15 7.72 0.75
CA ARG A 47 11.99 8.55 1.62
C ARG A 47 13.47 8.18 1.62
N ARG A 48 13.85 6.99 1.14
CA ARG A 48 15.23 6.50 1.12
C ARG A 48 15.95 6.73 -0.22
N PHE A 49 15.23 6.80 -1.34
CA PHE A 49 15.85 7.09 -2.64
C PHE A 49 16.56 8.44 -2.65
N GLY A 50 17.78 8.49 -3.19
CA GLY A 50 18.61 9.69 -3.20
C GLY A 50 19.17 10.13 -1.84
N HIS A 51 18.86 9.39 -0.76
CA HIS A 51 19.21 9.72 0.62
C HIS A 51 19.93 8.54 1.33
N PRO A 52 21.14 8.14 0.90
CA PRO A 52 21.88 7.02 1.49
C PRO A 52 22.08 7.13 3.00
N GLU A 53 22.23 8.35 3.52
CA GLU A 53 22.33 8.66 4.94
C GLU A 53 21.11 8.22 5.76
N ARG A 54 19.93 8.05 5.13
CA ARG A 54 18.70 7.60 5.80
C ARG A 54 18.63 6.08 6.00
N GLY A 55 19.66 5.31 5.62
CA GLY A 55 19.64 3.84 5.71
C GLY A 55 19.22 3.29 7.08
N ALA A 56 19.70 3.90 8.17
CA ALA A 56 19.31 3.49 9.53
C ALA A 56 17.82 3.71 9.81
N LYS A 57 17.30 4.91 9.53
CA LYS A 57 15.89 5.25 9.75
C LYS A 57 14.97 4.45 8.81
N PHE A 58 15.40 4.19 7.58
CA PHE A 58 14.70 3.31 6.64
C PHE A 58 14.51 1.90 7.22
N ARG A 59 15.56 1.30 7.79
CA ARG A 59 15.46 -0.04 8.40
C ARG A 59 14.55 -0.05 9.63
N GLU A 60 14.57 1.01 10.43
CA GLU A 60 13.66 1.17 11.57
C GLU A 60 12.20 1.23 11.11
N GLU A 61 11.86 2.19 10.23
CA GLU A 61 10.51 2.38 9.70
C GLU A 61 10.00 1.12 8.96
N LEU A 62 10.86 0.44 8.18
CA LEU A 62 10.49 -0.80 7.51
C LEU A 62 10.25 -1.94 8.52
N GLY A 63 11.01 -1.96 9.61
CA GLY A 63 10.87 -2.95 10.68
C GLY A 63 9.52 -2.85 11.40
N GLU A 64 8.96 -1.64 11.52
CA GLU A 64 7.63 -1.42 12.09
C GLU A 64 6.49 -1.97 11.21
N LEU A 65 6.74 -2.22 9.93
CA LEU A 65 5.71 -2.67 8.97
C LEU A 65 5.64 -4.19 8.79
N VAL A 66 6.46 -4.93 9.52
CA VAL A 66 6.51 -6.40 9.45
C VAL A 66 6.24 -7.03 10.81
N THR A 67 5.76 -8.27 10.79
CA THR A 67 5.62 -9.08 12.01
C THR A 67 6.49 -10.32 11.90
N MET A 68 6.94 -10.86 13.03
CA MET A 68 7.76 -12.07 13.08
C MET A 68 6.94 -13.26 13.63
N PRO A 69 7.02 -14.46 13.02
CA PRO A 69 7.87 -14.80 11.87
C PRO A 69 7.31 -14.28 10.53
N LEU A 70 8.20 -13.70 9.71
CA LEU A 70 7.91 -13.33 8.32
C LEU A 70 8.52 -14.35 7.35
N MET A 71 7.78 -14.70 6.29
CA MET A 71 8.27 -15.53 5.19
C MET A 71 8.64 -14.69 3.97
N ILE A 72 9.83 -14.92 3.42
CA ILE A 72 10.24 -14.42 2.10
C ILE A 72 10.18 -15.59 1.12
N ALA A 73 9.37 -15.48 0.06
CA ALA A 73 9.25 -16.47 -1.01
C ALA A 73 9.74 -15.89 -2.34
N PRO A 74 11.07 -15.85 -2.57
CA PRO A 74 11.65 -15.34 -3.81
C PRO A 74 11.40 -16.33 -4.98
N PRO A 75 11.52 -15.87 -6.24
CA PRO A 75 11.11 -16.67 -7.39
C PRO A 75 12.08 -17.81 -7.71
N MET A 76 13.37 -17.63 -7.41
CA MET A 76 14.45 -18.53 -7.87
C MET A 76 15.14 -19.30 -6.74
N THR A 77 14.79 -19.02 -5.48
CA THR A 77 15.42 -19.69 -4.32
C THR A 77 14.36 -20.18 -3.34
N LYS A 78 14.75 -21.07 -2.42
CA LYS A 78 13.82 -21.63 -1.44
C LYS A 78 13.24 -20.52 -0.55
N PRO A 79 11.95 -20.60 -0.21
CA PRO A 79 11.38 -19.72 0.81
C PRO A 79 12.19 -19.78 2.11
N ARG A 80 12.31 -18.63 2.77
CA ARG A 80 13.11 -18.49 3.98
C ARG A 80 12.43 -17.58 5.00
N VAL A 81 12.70 -17.85 6.27
CA VAL A 81 12.28 -17.00 7.40
C VAL A 81 13.54 -16.31 7.93
N PRO A 82 13.64 -14.96 7.88
CA PRO A 82 14.75 -14.24 8.50
C PRO A 82 14.83 -14.52 10.00
N ALA A 83 16.04 -14.55 10.56
CA ALA A 83 16.20 -14.78 12.00
C ALA A 83 15.72 -13.60 12.87
N SER A 84 15.60 -12.40 12.30
CA SER A 84 15.16 -11.18 12.99
C SER A 84 14.70 -10.12 12.00
N VAL A 85 14.01 -9.09 12.52
CA VAL A 85 13.67 -7.88 11.75
C VAL A 85 14.92 -7.18 11.19
N SER A 86 16.03 -7.15 11.95
CA SER A 86 17.30 -6.60 11.48
C SER A 86 17.86 -7.39 10.28
N ALA A 87 17.79 -8.72 10.32
CA ALA A 87 18.22 -9.57 9.20
C ALA A 87 17.32 -9.40 7.97
N PHE A 88 16.02 -9.15 8.17
CA PHE A 88 15.07 -8.83 7.10
C PHE A 88 15.41 -7.48 6.44
N THR A 89 15.43 -6.40 7.22
CA THR A 89 15.55 -5.01 6.73
C THR A 89 16.88 -4.73 6.02
N LYS A 90 17.98 -5.41 6.42
CA LYS A 90 19.26 -5.35 5.69
C LYS A 90 19.14 -5.82 4.23
N ASN A 91 18.32 -6.84 3.94
CA ASN A 91 18.14 -7.31 2.56
C ASN A 91 17.41 -6.27 1.71
N PHE A 92 16.51 -5.49 2.32
CA PHE A 92 15.76 -4.44 1.65
C PHE A 92 16.59 -3.19 1.40
N GLU A 93 17.56 -2.88 2.26
CA GLU A 93 18.55 -1.86 1.95
C GLU A 93 19.40 -2.25 0.74
N ALA A 94 19.82 -3.52 0.65
CA ALA A 94 20.50 -4.03 -0.54
C ALA A 94 19.62 -3.93 -1.81
N PHE A 95 18.31 -4.19 -1.67
CA PHE A 95 17.34 -3.99 -2.75
C PHE A 95 17.27 -2.52 -3.19
N VAL A 96 17.17 -1.57 -2.27
CA VAL A 96 17.16 -0.13 -2.61
C VAL A 96 18.46 0.28 -3.29
N ASN A 97 19.62 -0.18 -2.80
CA ASN A 97 20.91 0.10 -3.45
C ASN A 97 20.99 -0.46 -4.88
N MET A 98 20.39 -1.63 -5.13
CA MET A 98 20.25 -2.17 -6.49
C MET A 98 19.37 -1.25 -7.37
N LEU A 99 18.25 -0.76 -6.85
CA LEU A 99 17.38 0.17 -7.57
C LEU A 99 18.09 1.50 -7.87
N ASP A 100 18.86 2.04 -6.91
CA ASP A 100 19.71 3.21 -7.12
C ASP A 100 20.71 2.99 -8.27
N SER A 101 21.29 1.78 -8.37
CA SER A 101 22.20 1.43 -9.48
C SER A 101 21.50 1.37 -10.85
N LYS A 102 20.19 1.10 -10.85
CA LYS A 102 19.30 1.16 -12.03
C LYS A 102 18.76 2.57 -12.30
N LYS A 103 19.22 3.59 -11.56
CA LYS A 103 18.76 4.98 -11.66
C LYS A 103 17.29 5.19 -11.29
N VAL A 104 16.71 4.31 -10.47
CA VAL A 104 15.39 4.53 -9.88
C VAL A 104 15.49 5.65 -8.86
N MET A 105 14.59 6.63 -8.97
CA MET A 105 14.46 7.78 -8.08
C MET A 105 13.20 7.72 -7.21
N ARG A 106 12.18 6.98 -7.66
CA ARG A 106 10.90 6.83 -6.98
C ARG A 106 10.26 5.51 -7.37
N LEU A 107 9.59 4.86 -6.42
CA LEU A 107 8.67 3.76 -6.69
C LEU A 107 7.22 4.27 -6.70
N GLU A 108 6.39 3.65 -7.53
CA GLU A 108 4.94 3.86 -7.54
C GLU A 108 4.19 2.55 -7.72
N TRP A 109 2.96 2.50 -7.19
CA TRP A 109 2.03 1.43 -7.48
C TRP A 109 1.33 1.72 -8.79
N GLN A 110 1.52 0.88 -9.80
CA GLN A 110 0.66 0.87 -10.97
C GLN A 110 -0.71 0.29 -10.60
N ARG A 111 -0.71 -0.79 -9.81
CA ARG A 111 -1.93 -1.47 -9.36
C ARG A 111 -1.71 -2.15 -8.02
N VAL A 112 -2.68 -2.05 -7.12
CA VAL A 112 -2.80 -2.86 -5.91
C VAL A 112 -4.15 -3.57 -5.91
N GLN A 113 -4.11 -4.89 -5.89
CA GLN A 113 -5.26 -5.77 -5.78
C GLN A 113 -5.31 -6.34 -4.35
N LEU A 114 -6.49 -6.28 -3.73
CA LEU A 114 -6.69 -6.75 -2.38
C LEU A 114 -7.73 -7.86 -2.39
N GLN A 115 -7.42 -8.97 -1.74
CA GLN A 115 -8.36 -10.03 -1.43
C GLN A 115 -8.45 -10.16 0.07
N ILE A 116 -9.55 -9.66 0.63
CA ILE A 116 -9.88 -9.85 2.05
C ILE A 116 -10.21 -11.32 2.27
N LEU A 117 -9.43 -11.97 3.14
CA LEU A 117 -9.68 -13.35 3.57
C LEU A 117 -10.51 -13.38 4.85
N THR A 118 -10.13 -12.53 5.80
CA THR A 118 -10.80 -12.32 7.08
C THR A 118 -10.59 -10.86 7.53
N PRO A 119 -11.27 -10.38 8.58
CA PRO A 119 -11.00 -9.04 9.16
C PRO A 119 -9.55 -8.82 9.62
N ASN A 120 -8.78 -9.90 9.78
CA ASN A 120 -7.39 -9.86 10.25
C ASN A 120 -6.37 -10.34 9.20
N LYS A 121 -6.81 -10.70 7.99
CA LYS A 121 -5.93 -11.27 6.94
C LYS A 121 -6.36 -10.79 5.55
N ILE A 122 -5.42 -10.22 4.82
CA ILE A 122 -5.62 -9.75 3.44
C ILE A 122 -4.46 -10.24 2.59
N LEU A 123 -4.75 -10.81 1.42
CA LEU A 123 -3.74 -10.98 0.37
C LEU A 123 -3.69 -9.71 -0.46
N ALA A 124 -2.51 -9.12 -0.57
CA ALA A 124 -2.26 -7.98 -1.43
C ALA A 124 -1.33 -8.40 -2.57
N ASN A 125 -1.72 -8.11 -3.81
CA ASN A 125 -0.88 -8.29 -4.99
C ASN A 125 -0.70 -6.93 -5.66
N ASN A 126 0.51 -6.57 -6.04
CA ASN A 126 0.76 -5.33 -6.75
C ASN A 126 1.65 -5.49 -7.98
N VAL A 127 1.56 -4.48 -8.84
CA VAL A 127 2.58 -4.14 -9.83
C VAL A 127 3.20 -2.82 -9.40
N GLY A 128 4.51 -2.82 -9.18
CA GLY A 128 5.29 -1.66 -8.76
C GLY A 128 6.26 -1.22 -9.86
N HIS A 129 6.30 0.07 -10.14
CA HIS A 129 7.24 0.67 -11.09
C HIS A 129 8.31 1.47 -10.35
N GLY A 130 9.57 1.32 -10.77
CA GLY A 130 10.66 2.22 -10.45
C GLY A 130 10.87 3.22 -11.57
N LEU A 131 10.68 4.50 -11.26
CA LEU A 131 10.82 5.61 -12.19
C LEU A 131 12.19 6.28 -12.05
N ASN A 132 12.78 6.68 -13.17
CA ASN A 132 13.97 7.53 -13.17
C ASN A 132 13.61 9.03 -13.04
N ALA A 133 14.61 9.91 -13.12
CA ALA A 133 14.42 11.36 -13.01
C ALA A 133 13.57 11.98 -14.16
N ALA A 134 13.50 11.32 -15.31
CA ALA A 134 12.66 11.73 -16.44
C ALA A 134 11.21 11.22 -16.33
N GLY A 135 10.90 10.41 -15.31
CA GLY A 135 9.60 9.77 -15.13
C GLY A 135 9.42 8.50 -15.96
N GLU A 136 10.48 7.95 -16.54
CA GLU A 136 10.43 6.70 -17.30
C GLU A 136 10.50 5.49 -16.37
N VAL A 137 9.72 4.45 -16.68
CA VAL A 137 9.77 3.16 -15.98
C VAL A 137 11.06 2.43 -16.36
N VAL A 138 11.98 2.29 -15.41
CA VAL A 138 13.27 1.59 -15.58
C VAL A 138 13.38 0.31 -14.75
N TYR A 139 12.35 0.03 -13.94
CA TYR A 139 12.20 -1.19 -13.17
C TYR A 139 10.71 -1.51 -13.01
N GLU A 140 10.36 -2.78 -13.12
CA GLU A 140 9.01 -3.28 -12.87
C GLU A 140 9.10 -4.54 -12.01
N THR A 141 8.22 -4.66 -11.02
CA THR A 141 8.11 -5.83 -10.17
C THR A 141 6.66 -6.15 -9.87
N VAL A 142 6.36 -7.44 -9.78
CA VAL A 142 5.10 -7.95 -9.24
C VAL A 142 5.39 -8.52 -7.87
N SER A 143 4.52 -8.30 -6.89
CA SER A 143 4.76 -8.83 -5.55
C SER A 143 3.46 -9.24 -4.88
N LEU A 144 3.49 -10.40 -4.22
CA LEU A 144 2.42 -10.90 -3.36
C LEU A 144 2.80 -10.73 -1.89
N TYR A 145 1.84 -10.26 -1.10
CA TYR A 145 1.94 -10.06 0.34
C TYR A 145 0.80 -10.76 1.06
N LEU A 146 1.10 -11.31 2.22
CA LEU A 146 0.09 -11.58 3.25
C LEU A 146 0.16 -10.46 4.29
N LEU A 147 -0.89 -9.66 4.34
CA LEU A 147 -1.10 -8.67 5.38
C LEU A 147 -1.86 -9.32 6.53
N VAL A 148 -1.39 -9.11 7.74
CA VAL A 148 -2.04 -9.59 8.97
C VAL A 148 -2.23 -8.42 9.94
N ARG A 149 -3.28 -8.48 10.74
CA ARG A 149 -3.49 -7.53 11.83
C ARG A 149 -2.74 -8.04 13.07
N ASP A 150 -1.81 -7.22 13.58
CA ASP A 150 -0.97 -7.51 14.73
C ASP A 150 -0.95 -6.26 15.64
N GLU A 151 -1.29 -6.44 16.92
CA GLU A 151 -1.49 -5.35 17.89
C GLU A 151 -2.41 -4.22 17.40
N GLY A 152 -3.37 -4.53 16.54
CA GLY A 152 -4.34 -3.58 15.99
C GLY A 152 -3.94 -2.96 14.65
N ASP A 153 -2.69 -3.11 14.22
CA ASP A 153 -2.15 -2.55 12.97
C ASP A 153 -1.91 -3.61 11.89
N TRP A 154 -1.99 -3.20 10.62
CA TRP A 154 -1.58 -4.04 9.50
C TRP A 154 -0.05 -4.20 9.46
N LYS A 155 0.41 -5.44 9.28
CA LYS A 155 1.81 -5.83 9.11
C LYS A 155 1.96 -6.82 7.95
N ILE A 156 3.13 -6.89 7.35
CA ILE A 156 3.48 -7.94 6.38
C ILE A 156 3.96 -9.18 7.14
N ALA A 157 3.37 -10.33 6.84
CA ALA A 157 3.80 -11.65 7.32
C ALA A 157 4.39 -12.54 6.21
N LEU A 158 4.09 -12.23 4.94
CA LEU A 158 4.69 -12.89 3.78
C LEU A 158 5.02 -11.86 2.71
N PHE A 159 6.17 -12.01 2.07
CA PHE A 159 6.58 -11.24 0.91
C PHE A 159 7.12 -12.17 -0.18
N SER A 160 6.55 -12.07 -1.39
CA SER A 160 6.94 -12.88 -2.54
C SER A 160 7.08 -12.00 -3.79
N PRO A 161 8.30 -11.51 -4.08
CA PRO A 161 8.54 -10.71 -5.27
C PRO A 161 8.77 -11.58 -6.50
N TYR A 162 8.40 -11.04 -7.66
CA TYR A 162 8.65 -11.58 -8.99
C TYR A 162 9.09 -10.43 -9.89
N ASP A 163 10.31 -10.50 -10.43
CA ASP A 163 10.72 -9.58 -11.47
C ASP A 163 10.00 -9.98 -12.77
N VAL A 164 9.29 -9.03 -13.37
CA VAL A 164 8.77 -9.20 -14.72
C VAL A 164 9.97 -9.02 -15.65
N LYS A 165 10.64 -10.12 -16.01
CA LYS A 165 11.44 -10.08 -17.24
C LYS A 165 10.42 -9.97 -18.36
N ASN A 166 10.47 -8.87 -19.12
CA ASN A 166 9.84 -8.85 -20.44
C ASN A 166 10.26 -10.14 -21.16
N SER A 167 9.33 -11.08 -21.25
CA SER A 167 9.38 -12.21 -22.19
C SER A 167 9.52 -11.69 -23.61
#